data_AF-A0A8H6NQE1-F1
#
_entry.id   AF-A0A8H6NQE1-F1
#
_cell.length_a   1.000
_cell.length_b   1.000
_cell.length_c   1.000
_cell.angle_alpha   90.00
_cell.angle_beta   90.00
_cell.angle_gamma   90.00
#
_symmetry.space_group_name_H-M   'P 1'
#
loop_
_entity.id
_entity.type
_entity.pdbx_description
1 polymer ?
#
loop_
_entity_poly.entity_id
_entity_poly.type
_entity_poly.pdbx_seq_one_letter_code
_entity_poly.pdbx_strand_id
1 'polypeptide(L)'
;MAHCKPVKPHLLSEFELRRFQDAADENAKLADCWNSEHIVILSLEWTDVYKVSGYTFMPYLRLNIMAPEPKPTEADGEQEKKKHHNKQQPPRREIYRRSIRMIEEVKITKANRAFVRGPYCDKADGHETSELYSADARRKAQEVFDELAAEHAAICIATYDLRDARRTARALETFGVRLPAKAVTVDLVKVLEHQARAEGGAIPEELRRYTDENVAVRNGRCERTPGNVVGREGMPHLRMVEVLGPAAERHRWSFRKVEREDAALERISRRMRSTDLKCLIRQRT
;
A
#
# COMPACT_ATOMS: atom_id res chain seq x y z
N MET A 1 -24.39 14.99 46.61
CA MET A 1 -23.21 15.57 45.92
C MET A 1 -22.54 14.47 45.12
N ALA A 2 -22.64 14.51 43.80
CA ALA A 2 -22.05 13.49 42.94
C ALA A 2 -20.53 13.69 42.85
N HIS A 3 -19.75 12.71 43.31
CA HIS A 3 -18.30 12.68 43.09
C HIS A 3 -18.02 12.41 41.60
N CYS A 4 -17.72 13.46 40.84
CA CYS A 4 -17.04 13.31 39.55
C CYS A 4 -15.65 12.74 39.84
N LYS A 5 -15.45 11.44 39.57
CA LYS A 5 -14.11 10.85 39.54
C LYS A 5 -13.28 11.62 38.51
N PRO A 6 -12.05 12.05 38.82
CA PRO A 6 -11.20 12.67 37.82
C PRO A 6 -10.93 11.64 36.73
N VAL A 7 -11.44 11.92 35.53
CA VAL A 7 -11.07 11.18 34.32
C VAL A 7 -9.60 11.46 34.10
N LYS A 8 -8.74 10.48 34.43
CA LYS A 8 -7.32 10.58 34.08
C LYS A 8 -7.25 10.71 32.55
N PRO A 9 -6.61 11.76 32.01
CA PRO A 9 -6.41 11.86 30.58
C PRO A 9 -5.67 10.60 30.12
N HIS A 10 -6.23 9.93 29.12
CA HIS A 10 -5.60 8.76 28.52
C HIS A 10 -4.43 9.26 27.68
N LEU A 11 -3.24 9.27 28.27
CA LEU A 11 -2.00 9.54 27.59
C LEU A 11 -1.62 8.31 26.78
N LEU A 12 -1.20 8.52 25.53
CA LEU A 12 -0.66 7.44 24.73
C LEU A 12 0.67 6.96 25.34
N SER A 13 0.89 5.65 25.32
CA SER A 13 2.21 5.10 25.63
C SER A 13 3.22 5.45 24.54
N GLU A 14 4.51 5.40 24.87
CA GLU A 14 5.59 5.62 23.89
C GLU A 14 5.49 4.68 22.68
N PHE A 15 5.04 3.44 22.91
CA PHE A 15 4.79 2.48 21.85
C PHE A 15 3.65 2.92 20.92
N GLU A 16 2.55 3.43 21.49
CA GLU A 16 1.41 3.92 20.72
C GLU A 16 1.75 5.18 19.92
N LEU A 17 2.59 6.06 20.47
CA LEU A 17 3.10 7.24 19.77
C LEU A 17 3.99 6.84 18.58
N ARG A 18 4.93 5.91 18.78
CA ARG A 18 5.78 5.39 17.69
C ARG A 18 4.95 4.73 16.60
N ARG A 19 3.98 3.88 16.98
CA ARG A 19 3.07 3.24 16.02
C ARG A 19 2.24 4.27 15.24
N PHE A 20 1.83 5.35 15.89
CA PHE A 20 1.09 6.42 15.26
C PHE A 20 1.97 7.23 14.28
N GLN A 21 3.21 7.53 14.66
CA GLN A 21 4.18 8.16 13.78
C GLN A 21 4.46 7.31 12.54
N ASP A 22 4.74 6.02 12.74
CA ASP A 22 4.91 5.04 11.66
C ASP A 22 3.72 5.06 10.68
N ALA A 23 2.49 5.08 11.20
CA ALA A 23 1.28 5.08 10.40
C ALA A 23 1.10 6.40 9.62
N ALA A 24 1.43 7.53 10.26
CA ALA A 24 1.40 8.85 9.64
C ALA A 24 2.44 9.00 8.53
N ASP A 25 3.65 8.46 8.73
CA ASP A 25 4.73 8.48 7.75
C ASP A 25 4.36 7.66 6.50
N GLU A 26 3.77 6.48 6.67
CA GLU A 26 3.25 5.69 5.54
C GLU A 26 2.13 6.41 4.79
N ASN A 27 1.21 7.08 5.50
CA ASN A 27 0.18 7.90 4.87
C ASN A 27 0.77 9.09 4.11
N ALA A 28 1.82 9.72 4.65
CA ALA A 28 2.51 10.81 3.97
C ALA A 28 3.17 10.33 2.67
N LYS A 29 3.85 9.17 2.68
CA LYS A 29 4.42 8.55 1.48
C LYS A 29 3.34 8.26 0.44
N LEU A 30 2.20 7.67 0.84
CA LEU A 30 1.11 7.39 -0.08
C LEU A 30 0.57 8.68 -0.70
N ALA A 31 0.41 9.74 0.09
CA ALA A 31 -0.07 11.03 -0.39
C ALA A 31 0.88 11.64 -1.44
N ASP A 32 2.20 11.60 -1.19
CA ASP A 32 3.20 12.06 -2.18
C ASP A 32 3.13 11.22 -3.46
N CYS A 33 3.03 9.90 -3.33
CA CYS A 33 2.96 9.00 -4.47
C CYS A 33 1.67 9.20 -5.28
N TRP A 34 0.54 9.37 -4.61
CA TRP A 34 -0.77 9.51 -5.23
C TRP A 34 -0.93 10.84 -5.97
N ASN A 35 -0.47 11.94 -5.38
CA ASN A 35 -0.62 13.28 -5.96
C ASN A 35 0.41 13.59 -7.05
N SER A 36 1.45 12.77 -7.20
CA SER A 36 2.47 12.99 -8.22
C SER A 36 2.04 12.48 -9.59
N GLU A 37 2.22 13.33 -10.62
CA GLU A 37 2.05 12.99 -12.03
C GLU A 37 3.22 12.18 -12.61
N HIS A 38 4.26 11.92 -11.82
CA HIS A 38 5.48 11.25 -12.26
C HIS A 38 5.79 9.98 -11.46
N ILE A 39 4.85 9.51 -10.62
CA ILE A 39 5.03 8.30 -9.81
C ILE A 39 4.05 7.23 -10.25
N VAL A 40 4.59 6.07 -10.60
CA VAL A 40 3.82 4.86 -10.83
C VAL A 40 3.64 4.10 -9.52
N ILE A 41 2.44 3.58 -9.28
CA ILE A 41 2.14 2.75 -8.11
C ILE A 41 2.02 1.30 -8.56
N LEU A 42 2.73 0.41 -7.88
CA LEU A 42 2.81 -1.01 -8.15
C LEU A 42 2.23 -1.81 -6.99
N SER A 43 1.49 -2.85 -7.33
CA SER A 43 1.24 -3.97 -6.43
C SER A 43 1.76 -5.24 -7.10
N LEU A 44 2.43 -6.10 -6.33
CA LEU A 44 2.99 -7.35 -6.82
C LEU A 44 2.16 -8.52 -6.31
N GLU A 45 1.73 -9.40 -7.22
CA GLU A 45 1.23 -10.72 -6.84
C GLU A 45 2.27 -11.77 -7.23
N TRP A 46 2.50 -12.70 -6.31
CA TRP A 46 3.48 -13.75 -6.50
C TRP A 46 2.95 -15.08 -6.02
N THR A 47 3.30 -16.11 -6.80
CA THR A 47 3.05 -17.50 -6.46
C THR A 47 4.34 -18.31 -6.62
N ASP A 48 4.56 -19.24 -5.71
CA ASP A 48 5.69 -20.16 -5.72
C ASP A 48 5.54 -21.27 -6.76
N VAL A 49 6.59 -22.10 -6.85
CA VAL A 49 6.47 -23.40 -7.48
C VAL A 49 5.62 -24.29 -6.61
N TYR A 50 4.50 -24.76 -7.14
CA TYR A 50 3.72 -25.80 -6.45
C TYR A 50 3.21 -26.83 -7.45
N LYS A 51 3.11 -28.08 -6.96
CA LYS A 51 2.58 -29.20 -7.75
C LYS A 51 1.16 -29.49 -7.31
N VAL A 52 0.21 -29.43 -8.25
CA VAL A 52 -1.18 -29.86 -8.02
C VAL A 52 -1.58 -30.79 -9.15
N SER A 53 -2.19 -31.93 -8.80
CA SER A 53 -2.73 -32.90 -9.76
C SER A 53 -1.75 -33.34 -10.86
N GLY A 54 -0.46 -33.48 -10.52
CA GLY A 54 0.59 -33.91 -11.46
C GLY A 54 1.21 -32.81 -12.33
N TYR A 55 0.75 -31.55 -12.22
CA TYR A 55 1.28 -30.41 -12.94
C TYR A 55 2.25 -29.61 -12.06
N THR A 56 3.44 -29.30 -12.58
CA THR A 56 4.36 -28.33 -11.96
C THR A 56 3.97 -26.93 -12.42
N PHE A 57 3.43 -26.12 -11.51
CA PHE A 57 3.30 -24.68 -11.73
C PHE A 57 4.60 -24.03 -11.29
N MET A 58 5.21 -23.24 -12.17
CA MET A 58 6.48 -22.54 -11.95
C MET A 58 6.23 -21.15 -11.35
N PRO A 59 7.27 -20.46 -10.81
CA PRO A 59 7.07 -19.18 -10.14
C PRO A 59 6.47 -18.16 -11.10
N TYR A 60 5.56 -17.36 -10.56
CA TYR A 60 4.83 -16.35 -11.28
C TYR A 60 4.95 -15.01 -10.58
N LEU A 61 5.21 -13.96 -11.35
CA LEU A 61 5.16 -12.57 -10.91
C LEU A 61 4.12 -11.81 -11.75
N ARG A 62 3.17 -11.18 -11.07
CA ARG A 62 2.24 -10.21 -11.66
C ARG A 62 2.55 -8.84 -11.09
N LEU A 63 2.71 -7.87 -11.96
CA LEU A 63 2.73 -6.46 -11.64
C LEU A 63 1.38 -5.88 -12.02
N ASN A 64 0.67 -5.38 -11.01
CA ASN A 64 -0.51 -4.54 -11.19
C ASN A 64 -0.02 -3.09 -11.14
N ILE A 65 -0.14 -2.39 -12.25
CA ILE A 65 0.53 -1.11 -12.48
C ILE A 65 -0.54 -0.02 -12.57
N MET A 66 -0.35 1.04 -11.79
CA MET A 66 -1.20 2.21 -11.78
C MET A 66 -0.36 3.45 -12.12
N ALA A 67 -0.39 3.82 -13.40
CA ALA A 67 0.39 4.92 -13.95
C ALA A 67 -0.46 6.20 -14.07
N PRO A 68 0.14 7.39 -13.94
CA PRO A 68 -0.54 8.64 -14.27
C PRO A 68 -0.99 8.65 -15.74
N GLU A 69 -2.24 9.04 -16.00
CA GLU A 69 -2.73 9.19 -17.38
C GLU A 69 -1.93 10.27 -18.12
N PRO A 70 -1.55 10.04 -19.39
CA PRO A 70 -0.92 11.08 -20.20
C PRO A 70 -1.86 12.27 -20.36
N LYS A 71 -1.35 13.49 -20.14
CA LYS A 71 -2.14 14.71 -20.37
C LYS A 71 -2.52 14.78 -21.86
N PRO A 72 -3.79 15.04 -22.20
CA PRO A 72 -4.15 15.28 -23.59
C PRO A 72 -3.32 16.46 -24.11
N THR A 73 -2.68 16.26 -25.25
CA THR A 73 -1.90 17.28 -25.94
C THR A 73 -2.80 18.49 -26.25
N GLU A 74 -2.28 19.72 -26.17
CA GLU A 74 -3.05 20.98 -26.28
C GLU A 74 -3.94 21.11 -27.54
N ALA A 75 -3.79 20.22 -28.53
CA ALA A 75 -4.63 20.12 -29.72
C ALA A 75 -6.09 19.71 -29.44
N ASP A 76 -6.37 19.04 -28.31
CA ASP A 76 -7.75 18.66 -27.91
C ASP A 76 -8.40 19.69 -26.95
N GLY A 77 -7.68 20.77 -26.64
CA GLY A 77 -7.94 21.69 -25.53
C GLY A 77 -8.92 22.83 -25.77
N GLU A 78 -9.81 22.75 -26.76
CA GLU A 78 -10.84 23.79 -26.95
C GLU A 78 -12.12 23.57 -26.13
N GLN A 79 -12.34 22.36 -25.57
CA GLN A 79 -13.57 22.08 -24.80
C GLN A 79 -13.43 22.16 -23.27
N GLU A 80 -12.23 22.08 -22.69
CA GLU A 80 -12.07 22.07 -21.22
C GLU A 80 -11.90 23.46 -20.56
N LYS A 81 -11.76 24.54 -21.33
CA LYS A 81 -11.52 25.91 -20.83
C LYS A 81 -12.70 26.56 -20.07
N LYS A 82 -13.78 25.83 -19.74
CA LYS A 82 -14.97 26.36 -19.03
C LYS A 82 -15.27 25.75 -17.66
N LYS A 83 -14.32 25.08 -17.00
CA LYS A 83 -14.49 24.71 -15.58
C LYS A 83 -13.43 25.34 -14.69
N HIS A 84 -13.71 26.59 -14.29
CA HIS A 84 -13.16 27.18 -13.08
C HIS A 84 -13.52 26.32 -11.85
N HIS A 85 -12.52 25.75 -11.17
CA HIS A 85 -12.18 26.16 -9.80
C HIS A 85 -10.95 25.43 -9.29
N ASN A 86 -10.12 26.23 -8.63
CA ASN A 86 -8.82 25.98 -8.00
C ASN A 86 -8.86 24.89 -6.91
N LYS A 87 -8.98 23.61 -7.30
CA LYS A 87 -8.60 22.45 -6.49
C LYS A 87 -7.69 21.60 -7.35
N GLN A 88 -6.44 21.41 -6.94
CA GLN A 88 -5.55 20.40 -7.51
C GLN A 88 -6.27 19.05 -7.38
N GLN A 89 -6.96 18.62 -8.44
CA GLN A 89 -7.51 17.29 -8.50
C GLN A 89 -6.32 16.34 -8.66
N PRO A 90 -6.30 15.21 -7.93
CA PRO A 90 -5.25 14.22 -8.11
C PRO A 90 -5.22 13.73 -9.56
N PRO A 91 -4.04 13.34 -10.07
CA PRO A 91 -3.92 12.86 -11.43
C PRO A 91 -4.84 11.65 -11.64
N ARG A 92 -5.50 11.62 -12.80
CA ARG A 92 -6.17 10.38 -13.24
C ARG A 92 -5.11 9.32 -13.48
N ARG A 93 -5.47 8.06 -13.25
CA ARG A 93 -4.53 6.95 -13.31
C ARG A 93 -5.11 5.83 -14.13
N GLU A 94 -4.34 5.38 -15.12
CA GLU A 94 -4.63 4.19 -15.89
C GLU A 94 -4.11 2.95 -15.15
N ILE A 95 -4.81 1.84 -15.31
CA ILE A 95 -4.47 0.57 -14.69
C ILE A 95 -4.17 -0.42 -15.80
N TYR A 96 -3.03 -1.08 -15.70
CA TYR A 96 -2.62 -2.12 -16.62
C TYR A 96 -1.82 -3.21 -15.89
N ARG A 97 -1.60 -4.35 -16.54
CA ARG A 97 -1.01 -5.53 -15.90
C ARG A 97 0.12 -6.11 -16.73
N ARG A 98 1.22 -6.48 -16.06
CA ARG A 98 2.31 -7.26 -16.66
C ARG A 98 2.51 -8.54 -15.87
N SER A 99 2.52 -9.67 -16.56
CA SER A 99 2.56 -11.02 -16.00
C SER A 99 3.79 -11.74 -16.55
N ILE A 100 4.67 -12.20 -15.67
CA ILE A 100 5.88 -12.92 -16.04
C ILE A 100 5.84 -14.29 -15.37
N ARG A 101 5.73 -15.34 -16.18
CA ARG A 101 5.71 -16.73 -15.74
C ARG A 101 6.99 -17.41 -16.17
N MET A 102 7.63 -18.09 -15.23
CA MET A 102 8.70 -19.00 -15.58
C MET A 102 8.09 -20.28 -16.19
N ILE A 103 8.73 -20.87 -17.18
CA ILE A 103 8.41 -22.21 -17.68
C ILE A 103 9.63 -23.13 -17.53
N GLU A 104 9.38 -24.42 -17.32
CA GLU A 104 10.44 -25.42 -17.15
C GLU A 104 11.08 -25.75 -18.51
N GLU A 105 12.42 -25.86 -18.51
CA GLU A 105 13.15 -26.39 -19.67
C GLU A 105 12.97 -27.90 -19.75
N VAL A 106 11.93 -28.35 -20.46
CA VAL A 106 11.68 -29.76 -20.69
C VAL A 106 12.43 -30.23 -21.94
N LYS A 107 13.27 -31.26 -21.80
CA LYS A 107 13.88 -31.93 -22.97
C LYS A 107 12.77 -32.46 -23.87
N ILE A 108 12.73 -31.94 -25.10
CA ILE A 108 11.76 -32.38 -26.10
C ILE A 108 12.11 -33.81 -26.52
N THR A 109 11.21 -34.74 -26.21
CA THR A 109 11.23 -36.12 -26.66
C THR A 109 10.07 -36.36 -27.61
N LYS A 110 10.09 -37.43 -28.40
CA LYS A 110 8.96 -37.78 -29.27
C LYS A 110 7.63 -37.93 -28.50
N ALA A 111 7.69 -38.32 -27.22
CA ALA A 111 6.52 -38.56 -26.38
C ALA A 111 5.88 -37.28 -25.81
N ASN A 112 6.64 -36.19 -25.64
CA ASN A 112 6.14 -34.95 -25.02
C ASN A 112 6.05 -33.75 -25.98
N ARG A 113 6.47 -33.90 -27.23
CA ARG A 113 6.54 -32.81 -28.24
C ARG A 113 5.24 -32.04 -28.43
N ALA A 114 4.08 -32.70 -28.29
CA ALA A 114 2.77 -32.07 -28.43
C ALA A 114 2.36 -31.22 -27.21
N PHE A 115 3.02 -31.42 -26.06
CA PHE A 115 2.66 -30.81 -24.77
C PHE A 115 3.69 -29.79 -24.27
N VAL A 116 4.91 -29.79 -24.84
CA VAL A 116 5.92 -28.77 -24.52
C VAL A 116 5.50 -27.45 -25.16
N ARG A 117 5.06 -26.50 -24.34
CA ARG A 117 4.82 -25.13 -24.75
C ARG A 117 6.15 -24.37 -24.70
N GLY A 118 6.55 -23.79 -25.83
CA GLY A 118 7.71 -22.90 -25.89
C GLY A 118 7.41 -21.54 -25.26
N PRO A 119 8.43 -20.67 -25.14
CA PRO A 119 8.23 -19.30 -24.69
C PRO A 119 7.20 -18.58 -25.57
N TYR A 120 6.33 -17.80 -24.95
CA TYR A 120 5.38 -16.97 -25.69
C TYR A 120 5.12 -15.67 -24.95
N CYS A 121 4.76 -14.65 -25.73
CA CYS A 121 4.31 -13.36 -25.22
C CYS A 121 2.95 -13.04 -25.85
N ASP A 122 2.01 -12.67 -25.01
CA ASP A 122 0.69 -12.22 -25.40
C ASP A 122 0.44 -10.81 -24.84
N LYS A 123 -0.19 -9.95 -25.66
CA LYS A 123 -0.48 -8.55 -25.34
C LYS A 123 -1.90 -8.25 -25.80
N ALA A 124 -2.80 -8.03 -24.86
CA ALA A 124 -4.19 -7.68 -25.12
C ALA A 124 -4.71 -6.71 -24.06
N ASP A 125 -5.40 -5.64 -24.48
CA ASP A 125 -6.17 -4.73 -23.61
C ASP A 125 -5.43 -4.23 -22.34
N GLY A 126 -4.14 -3.85 -22.48
CA GLY A 126 -3.33 -3.40 -21.32
C GLY A 126 -2.83 -4.54 -20.42
N HIS A 127 -3.00 -5.80 -20.83
CA HIS A 127 -2.45 -6.96 -20.17
C HIS A 127 -1.36 -7.59 -21.04
N GLU A 128 -0.14 -7.64 -20.51
CA GLU A 128 0.98 -8.38 -21.10
C GLU A 128 1.25 -9.64 -20.28
N THR A 129 1.29 -10.80 -20.93
CA THR A 129 1.74 -12.05 -20.31
C THR A 129 2.93 -12.60 -21.08
N SER A 130 4.05 -12.80 -20.38
CA SER A 130 5.26 -13.43 -20.89
C SER A 130 5.48 -14.75 -20.17
N GLU A 131 5.51 -15.85 -20.92
CA GLU A 131 5.95 -17.15 -20.43
C GLU A 131 7.36 -17.43 -20.97
N LEU A 132 8.34 -17.48 -20.08
CA LEU A 132 9.76 -17.46 -20.42
C LEU A 132 10.54 -18.48 -19.58
N TYR A 133 11.65 -18.97 -20.10
CA TYR A 133 12.57 -19.77 -19.29
C TYR A 133 13.17 -18.94 -18.16
N SER A 134 13.65 -19.59 -17.10
CA SER A 134 14.04 -18.93 -15.85
C SER A 134 14.99 -17.74 -16.03
N ALA A 135 16.01 -17.86 -16.88
CA ALA A 135 16.97 -16.79 -17.15
C ALA A 135 16.32 -15.59 -17.88
N ASP A 136 15.52 -15.86 -18.90
CA ASP A 136 14.82 -14.84 -19.68
C ASP A 136 13.70 -14.17 -18.86
N ALA A 137 13.01 -14.92 -18.00
CA ALA A 137 11.99 -14.40 -17.10
C ALA A 137 12.57 -13.40 -16.09
N ARG A 138 13.75 -13.70 -15.53
CA ARG A 138 14.49 -12.79 -14.65
C ARG A 138 14.92 -11.53 -15.38
N ARG A 139 15.48 -11.68 -16.59
CA ARG A 139 15.86 -10.55 -17.43
C ARG A 139 14.66 -9.66 -17.75
N LYS A 140 13.55 -10.27 -18.19
CA LYS A 140 12.29 -9.56 -18.50
C LYS A 140 11.71 -8.86 -17.27
N ALA A 141 11.82 -9.46 -16.08
CA ALA A 141 11.38 -8.81 -14.85
C ALA A 141 12.20 -7.55 -14.57
N GLN A 142 13.54 -7.62 -14.69
CA GLN A 142 14.38 -6.44 -14.54
C GLN A 142 14.07 -5.37 -15.61
N GLU A 143 13.94 -5.78 -16.88
CA GLU A 143 13.57 -4.89 -18.00
C GLU A 143 12.29 -4.11 -17.71
N VAL A 144 11.24 -4.77 -17.19
CA VAL A 144 9.98 -4.10 -16.84
C VAL A 144 10.17 -3.04 -15.75
N PHE A 145 10.99 -3.32 -14.73
CA PHE A 145 11.27 -2.32 -13.67
C PHE A 145 12.13 -1.17 -14.18
N ASP A 146 13.09 -1.45 -15.07
CA ASP A 146 13.95 -0.45 -15.69
C ASP A 146 13.16 0.47 -16.63
N GLU A 147 12.25 -0.09 -17.43
CA GLU A 147 11.30 0.65 -18.27
C GLU A 147 10.46 1.61 -17.42
N LEU A 148 9.84 1.11 -16.35
CA LEU A 148 9.03 1.93 -15.43
C LEU A 148 9.87 3.02 -14.75
N ALA A 149 11.13 2.73 -14.40
CA ALA A 149 12.03 3.71 -13.78
C ALA A 149 12.55 4.76 -14.77
N ALA A 150 12.56 4.46 -16.08
CA ALA A 150 12.92 5.41 -17.12
C ALA A 150 11.75 6.33 -17.50
N GLU A 151 10.53 5.78 -17.52
CA GLU A 151 9.30 6.52 -17.87
C GLU A 151 8.77 7.38 -16.71
N HIS A 152 9.09 7.00 -15.46
CA HIS A 152 8.58 7.66 -14.26
C HIS A 152 9.71 8.12 -13.33
N ALA A 153 9.48 9.21 -12.59
CA ALA A 153 10.47 9.77 -11.68
C ALA A 153 10.76 8.87 -10.47
N ALA A 154 9.78 8.07 -10.03
CA ALA A 154 9.90 7.11 -8.94
C ALA A 154 8.84 6.00 -9.05
N ILE A 155 9.11 4.88 -8.37
CA ILE A 155 8.23 3.73 -8.28
C ILE A 155 7.74 3.59 -6.84
N CYS A 156 6.43 3.57 -6.62
CA CYS A 156 5.81 3.28 -5.33
C CYS A 156 5.34 1.82 -5.30
N ILE A 157 5.84 1.01 -4.38
CA ILE A 157 5.42 -0.38 -4.18
C ILE A 157 4.48 -0.42 -2.98
N ALA A 158 3.20 -0.67 -3.25
CA ALA A 158 2.16 -0.76 -2.24
C ALA A 158 1.99 -2.21 -1.77
N THR A 159 2.05 -2.40 -0.45
CA THR A 159 1.84 -3.71 0.21
C THR A 159 0.63 -3.65 1.13
N TYR A 160 -0.14 -4.75 1.22
CA TYR A 160 -1.38 -4.75 2.00
C TYR A 160 -1.23 -5.35 3.41
N ASP A 161 -0.39 -6.36 3.61
CA ASP A 161 -0.17 -6.95 4.93
C ASP A 161 1.28 -7.46 5.10
N LEU A 162 1.59 -8.01 6.28
CA LEU A 162 2.92 -8.54 6.56
C LEU A 162 3.26 -9.77 5.69
N ARG A 163 2.27 -10.58 5.29
CA ARG A 163 2.48 -11.74 4.42
C ARG A 163 2.77 -11.27 3.00
N ASP A 164 2.10 -10.23 2.55
CA ASP A 164 2.28 -9.58 1.27
C ASP A 164 3.62 -8.92 1.13
N ALA A 165 4.06 -8.16 2.14
CA ALA A 165 5.38 -7.56 2.15
C ALA A 165 6.46 -8.65 2.02
N ARG A 166 6.28 -9.79 2.71
CA ARG A 166 7.17 -10.95 2.57
C ARG A 166 7.08 -11.60 1.18
N ARG A 167 5.89 -11.75 0.62
CA ARG A 167 5.68 -12.31 -0.73
C ARG A 167 6.30 -11.40 -1.79
N THR A 168 6.09 -10.09 -1.69
CA THR A 168 6.68 -9.06 -2.54
C THR A 168 8.20 -9.13 -2.49
N ALA A 169 8.80 -9.16 -1.29
CA ALA A 169 10.26 -9.30 -1.14
C ALA A 169 10.77 -10.60 -1.78
N ARG A 170 10.08 -11.72 -1.52
CA ARG A 170 10.43 -13.03 -2.11
C ARG A 170 10.27 -13.07 -3.63
N ALA A 171 9.28 -12.36 -4.17
CA ALA A 171 9.05 -12.25 -5.59
C ALA A 171 10.21 -11.51 -6.27
N LEU A 172 10.58 -10.34 -5.72
CA LEU A 172 11.72 -9.56 -6.20
C LEU A 172 13.02 -10.37 -6.15
N GLU A 173 13.25 -11.11 -5.07
CA GLU A 173 14.40 -11.99 -4.93
C GLU A 173 14.38 -13.15 -5.95
N THR A 174 13.25 -13.83 -6.10
CA THR A 174 13.10 -14.99 -7.03
C THR A 174 13.36 -14.59 -8.48
N PHE A 175 12.86 -13.41 -8.86
CA PHE A 175 13.05 -12.83 -10.18
C PHE A 175 14.35 -12.03 -10.32
N GLY A 176 15.15 -11.90 -9.25
CA GLY A 176 16.42 -11.18 -9.26
C GLY A 176 16.30 -9.69 -9.54
N VAL A 177 15.14 -9.09 -9.24
CA VAL A 177 14.84 -7.69 -9.52
C VAL A 177 15.58 -6.79 -8.54
N ARG A 178 16.38 -5.88 -9.08
CA ARG A 178 16.98 -4.76 -8.35
C ARG A 178 16.05 -3.57 -8.48
N LEU A 179 15.51 -3.12 -7.34
CA LEU A 179 14.67 -1.94 -7.30
C LEU A 179 15.48 -0.68 -7.64
N PRO A 180 14.88 0.28 -8.38
CA PRO A 180 15.55 1.55 -8.66
C PRO A 180 15.78 2.35 -7.38
N ALA A 181 16.80 3.22 -7.38
CA ALA A 181 17.19 4.00 -6.20
C ALA A 181 16.06 4.88 -5.63
N LYS A 182 15.11 5.29 -6.48
CA LYS A 182 13.94 6.10 -6.11
C LYS A 182 12.69 5.24 -5.85
N ALA A 183 12.84 3.95 -5.55
CA ALA A 183 11.72 3.12 -5.14
C ALA A 183 11.30 3.46 -3.70
N VAL A 184 10.00 3.62 -3.49
CA VAL A 184 9.38 3.84 -2.18
C VAL A 184 8.42 2.70 -1.89
N THR A 185 8.49 2.10 -0.71
CA THR A 185 7.52 1.09 -0.27
C THR A 185 6.50 1.72 0.67
N VAL A 186 5.23 1.37 0.48
CA VAL A 186 4.09 1.84 1.28
C VAL A 186 3.33 0.67 1.88
N ASP A 187 3.08 0.67 3.19
CA ASP A 187 2.22 -0.28 3.90
C ASP A 187 0.79 0.28 4.01
N LEU A 188 -0.12 -0.22 3.17
CA LEU A 188 -1.49 0.28 3.08
C LEU A 188 -2.32 0.02 4.34
N VAL A 189 -1.96 -0.97 5.17
CA VAL A 189 -2.64 -1.16 6.47
C VAL A 189 -2.21 -0.11 7.47
N LYS A 190 -0.93 0.31 7.48
CA LYS A 190 -0.49 1.45 8.29
C LYS A 190 -1.17 2.74 7.85
N VAL A 191 -1.31 2.96 6.53
CA VAL A 191 -2.10 4.08 5.99
C VAL A 191 -3.54 4.04 6.47
N LEU A 192 -4.20 2.89 6.32
CA LEU A 192 -5.58 2.69 6.75
C LEU A 192 -5.73 2.93 8.25
N GLU A 193 -4.79 2.45 9.07
CA GLU A 193 -4.77 2.69 10.51
C GLU A 193 -4.69 4.17 10.87
N HIS A 194 -3.85 4.95 10.17
CA HIS A 194 -3.77 6.40 10.34
C HIS A 194 -5.08 7.10 9.95
N GLN A 195 -5.64 6.75 8.79
CA GLN A 195 -6.86 7.35 8.28
C GLN A 195 -8.08 7.01 9.15
N ALA A 196 -8.11 5.82 9.74
CA ALA A 196 -9.15 5.37 10.66
C ALA A 196 -9.22 6.17 11.97
N ARG A 197 -8.09 6.67 12.44
CA ARG A 197 -7.97 7.34 13.74
C ARG A 197 -8.40 8.81 13.72
N ALA A 198 -8.47 9.45 12.56
CA ALA A 198 -8.80 10.87 12.48
C ALA A 198 -10.30 11.12 12.77
N GLU A 199 -10.58 12.09 13.65
CA GLU A 199 -11.93 12.57 13.96
C GLU A 199 -12.70 12.90 12.67
N GLY A 200 -13.78 12.15 12.40
CA GLY A 200 -14.61 12.33 11.20
C GLY A 200 -14.74 11.11 10.29
N GLY A 201 -14.06 9.98 10.60
CA GLY A 201 -14.45 8.66 10.07
C GLY A 201 -14.52 8.58 8.54
N ALA A 202 -13.51 9.12 7.84
CA ALA A 202 -13.45 9.10 6.38
C ALA A 202 -12.92 7.77 5.81
N ILE A 203 -13.13 6.65 6.51
CA ILE A 203 -13.00 5.33 5.89
C ILE A 203 -14.32 5.07 5.16
N PRO A 204 -14.31 4.95 3.82
CA PRO A 204 -15.52 4.61 3.08
C PRO A 204 -16.10 3.30 3.62
N GLU A 205 -17.42 3.17 3.61
CA GLU A 205 -18.12 2.02 4.21
C GLU A 205 -17.60 0.68 3.66
N GLU A 206 -17.19 0.69 2.39
CA GLU A 206 -16.58 -0.43 1.67
C GLU A 206 -15.27 -0.92 2.30
N LEU A 207 -14.57 -0.09 3.07
CA LEU A 207 -13.33 -0.42 3.75
C LEU A 207 -13.48 -0.74 5.25
N ARG A 208 -14.64 -0.49 5.86
CA ARG A 208 -14.86 -0.74 7.30
C ARG A 208 -14.71 -2.21 7.69
N ARG A 209 -15.08 -3.12 6.78
CA ARG A 209 -14.86 -4.56 6.96
C ARG A 209 -13.37 -4.91 7.10
N TYR A 210 -12.48 -4.12 6.50
CA TYR A 210 -11.03 -4.33 6.54
C TYR A 210 -10.37 -3.75 7.78
N THR A 211 -10.93 -2.68 8.38
CA THR A 211 -10.37 -2.11 9.62
C THR A 211 -10.59 -3.04 10.80
N ASP A 212 -11.77 -3.63 10.94
CA ASP A 212 -12.10 -4.44 12.12
C ASP A 212 -11.37 -5.79 12.08
N GLU A 213 -11.26 -6.41 10.90
CA GLU A 213 -10.58 -7.70 10.71
C GLU A 213 -9.04 -7.56 10.70
N ASN A 214 -8.46 -6.56 10.03
CA ASN A 214 -6.99 -6.45 9.91
C ASN A 214 -6.31 -5.81 11.12
N VAL A 215 -6.95 -4.85 11.81
CA VAL A 215 -6.42 -4.30 13.06
C VAL A 215 -6.36 -5.40 14.13
N ALA A 216 -7.34 -6.32 14.15
CA ALA A 216 -7.32 -7.48 15.04
C ALA A 216 -6.21 -8.50 14.72
N VAL A 217 -5.99 -8.79 13.43
CA VAL A 217 -4.92 -9.71 12.96
C VAL A 217 -3.52 -9.15 13.27
N ARG A 218 -3.29 -7.85 13.01
CA ARG A 218 -1.99 -7.19 13.28
C ARG A 218 -1.70 -7.00 14.77
N ASN A 219 -2.74 -6.89 15.59
CA ASN A 219 -2.62 -6.90 17.07
C ASN A 219 -2.39 -8.31 17.65
N GLY A 220 -2.17 -9.33 16.81
CA GLY A 220 -1.95 -10.71 17.26
C GLY A 220 -3.16 -11.36 17.92
N ARG A 221 -4.36 -10.76 17.80
CA ARG A 221 -5.58 -11.26 18.44
C ARG A 221 -6.28 -12.36 17.63
N CYS A 222 -5.94 -12.53 16.36
CA CYS A 222 -6.49 -13.58 15.49
C CYS A 222 -5.43 -14.07 14.48
N GLU A 223 -5.25 -15.39 14.35
CA GLU A 223 -4.51 -16.03 13.23
C GLU A 223 -5.32 -16.03 11.91
N ARG A 224 -6.30 -15.13 11.76
CA ARG A 224 -7.20 -15.13 10.62
C ARG A 224 -6.54 -14.51 9.39
N THR A 225 -6.83 -15.09 8.23
CA THR A 225 -6.51 -14.50 6.93
C THR A 225 -7.48 -13.34 6.68
N PRO A 226 -7.00 -12.15 6.30
CA PRO A 226 -7.86 -11.06 5.83
C PRO A 226 -8.82 -11.57 4.75
N GLY A 227 -10.08 -11.15 4.76
CA GLY A 227 -11.03 -11.55 3.71
C GLY A 227 -10.52 -11.22 2.29
N ASN A 228 -10.77 -12.12 1.33
CA ASN A 228 -10.39 -11.90 -0.08
C ASN A 228 -11.17 -10.69 -0.63
N VAL A 229 -10.49 -9.56 -0.86
CA VAL A 229 -11.10 -8.39 -1.49
C VAL A 229 -11.08 -8.58 -3.01
N VAL A 230 -12.24 -8.52 -3.64
CA VAL A 230 -12.35 -8.49 -5.09
C VAL A 230 -12.47 -7.01 -5.49
N GLY A 231 -11.35 -6.40 -5.90
CA GLY A 231 -11.35 -5.05 -6.49
C GLY A 231 -11.94 -5.03 -7.90
N ARG A 232 -11.87 -3.89 -8.62
CA ARG A 232 -12.00 -3.92 -10.08
C ARG A 232 -11.01 -4.96 -10.63
N GLU A 233 -11.48 -5.78 -11.58
CA GLU A 233 -10.70 -6.89 -12.14
C GLU A 233 -10.19 -7.95 -11.13
N GLY A 234 -10.80 -8.01 -9.93
CA GLY A 234 -10.43 -8.98 -8.89
C GLY A 234 -9.18 -8.63 -8.10
N MET A 235 -8.76 -7.35 -8.06
CA MET A 235 -7.48 -6.92 -7.47
C MET A 235 -7.64 -6.26 -6.09
N PRO A 236 -7.41 -6.98 -4.97
CA PRO A 236 -7.56 -6.45 -3.61
C PRO A 236 -6.68 -5.22 -3.34
N HIS A 237 -5.43 -5.28 -3.79
CA HIS A 237 -4.39 -4.29 -3.51
C HIS A 237 -4.65 -2.94 -4.14
N LEU A 238 -4.93 -2.93 -5.45
CA LEU A 238 -5.19 -1.70 -6.18
C LEU A 238 -6.45 -1.01 -5.68
N ARG A 239 -7.48 -1.77 -5.28
CA ARG A 239 -8.69 -1.19 -4.70
C ARG A 239 -8.41 -0.43 -3.41
N MET A 240 -7.53 -0.94 -2.55
CA MET A 240 -7.11 -0.20 -1.35
C MET A 240 -6.36 1.09 -1.72
N VAL A 241 -5.46 1.05 -2.71
CA VAL A 241 -4.76 2.26 -3.18
C VAL A 241 -5.75 3.29 -3.73
N GLU A 242 -6.70 2.89 -4.58
CA GLU A 242 -7.73 3.76 -5.16
C GLU A 242 -8.56 4.48 -4.09
N VAL A 243 -8.82 3.81 -2.98
CA VAL A 243 -9.66 4.35 -1.91
C VAL A 243 -8.84 5.21 -0.94
N LEU A 244 -7.67 4.72 -0.52
CA LEU A 244 -6.83 5.40 0.48
C LEU A 244 -6.04 6.56 -0.11
N GLY A 245 -5.64 6.49 -1.38
CA GLY A 245 -4.83 7.48 -2.08
C GLY A 245 -5.46 8.88 -2.08
N PRO A 246 -6.70 9.06 -2.56
CA PRO A 246 -7.40 10.35 -2.56
C PRO A 246 -7.60 10.95 -1.16
N ALA A 247 -7.70 10.10 -0.14
CA ALA A 247 -7.86 10.53 1.26
C ALA A 247 -6.52 10.91 1.91
N ALA A 248 -5.39 10.35 1.44
CA ALA A 248 -4.11 10.42 2.13
C ALA A 248 -3.65 11.86 2.41
N GLU A 249 -3.79 12.78 1.45
CA GLU A 249 -3.40 14.19 1.62
C GLU A 249 -4.23 14.89 2.71
N ARG A 250 -5.54 14.62 2.77
CA ARG A 250 -6.45 15.22 3.76
C ARG A 250 -6.07 14.81 5.18
N HIS A 251 -5.57 13.59 5.34
CA HIS A 251 -5.17 13.03 6.63
C HIS A 251 -3.75 13.41 7.06
N ARG A 252 -2.97 14.18 6.30
CA ARG A 252 -1.66 14.69 6.77
C ARG A 252 -1.78 15.61 7.98
N TRP A 253 -2.86 16.37 8.04
CA TRP A 253 -3.09 17.38 9.08
C TRP A 253 -3.49 16.80 10.44
N SER A 254 -3.97 15.55 10.49
CA SER A 254 -4.38 14.91 11.73
C SER A 254 -3.20 14.57 12.65
N PHE A 255 -2.04 14.18 12.09
CA PHE A 255 -0.85 13.84 12.90
C PHE A 255 -0.36 15.04 13.72
N ARG A 256 -0.15 16.19 13.07
CA ARG A 256 0.30 17.42 13.73
C ARG A 256 -0.70 17.92 14.79
N LYS A 257 -1.99 17.63 14.62
CA LYS A 257 -3.03 17.96 15.61
C LYS A 257 -2.91 17.05 16.83
N VAL A 258 -2.85 15.73 16.62
CA VAL A 258 -2.76 14.72 17.69
C VAL A 258 -1.47 14.87 18.50
N GLU A 259 -0.32 15.12 17.86
CA GLU A 259 0.95 15.36 18.57
C GLU A 259 0.87 16.59 19.49
N ARG A 260 0.23 17.67 19.02
CA ARG A 260 0.03 18.89 19.83
C ARG A 260 -0.94 18.66 20.98
N GLU A 261 -1.97 17.86 20.78
CA GLU A 261 -2.96 17.50 21.79
C GLU A 261 -2.34 16.60 22.87
N ASP A 262 -1.57 15.58 22.49
CA ASP A 262 -0.86 14.71 23.43
C ASP A 262 0.17 15.51 24.25
N ALA A 263 0.96 16.38 23.61
CA ALA A 263 1.88 17.29 24.29
C ALA A 263 1.16 18.30 25.21
N ALA A 264 -0.08 18.67 24.91
CA ALA A 264 -0.91 19.51 25.78
C ALA A 264 -1.47 18.71 26.97
N LEU A 265 -1.94 17.49 26.74
CA LEU A 265 -2.41 16.56 27.78
C LEU A 265 -1.28 16.17 28.74
N GLU A 266 -0.07 15.94 28.24
CA GLU A 266 1.11 15.74 29.08
C GLU A 266 1.34 16.93 30.00
N ARG A 267 1.31 18.17 29.47
CA ARG A 267 1.49 19.40 30.24
C ARG A 267 0.40 19.55 31.32
N ILE A 268 -0.85 19.24 30.99
CA ILE A 268 -1.97 19.25 31.95
C ILE A 268 -1.79 18.18 33.02
N SER A 269 -1.39 16.96 32.63
CA SER A 269 -1.17 15.86 33.57
C SER A 269 -0.02 16.15 34.55
N ARG A 270 1.08 16.77 34.07
CA ARG A 270 2.21 17.20 34.90
C ARG A 270 1.78 18.31 35.86
N ARG A 271 0.95 19.26 35.42
CA ARG A 271 0.37 20.30 36.29
C ARG A 271 -0.50 19.67 37.38
N MET A 272 -1.43 18.78 37.04
CA MET A 272 -2.31 18.13 38.03
C MET A 272 -1.51 17.37 39.10
N ARG A 273 -0.49 16.58 38.71
CA ARG A 273 0.40 15.89 39.66
C ARG A 273 1.18 16.86 40.56
N SER A 274 1.57 18.02 40.04
CA SER A 274 2.27 19.05 40.82
C SER A 274 1.35 19.76 41.83
N THR A 275 0.08 19.97 41.48
CA THR A 275 -0.92 20.55 42.40
C THR A 275 -1.34 19.59 43.49
N ASP A 276 -1.51 18.29 43.17
CA ASP A 276 -1.82 17.28 44.17
C ASP A 276 -0.69 17.16 45.21
N LEU A 277 0.58 17.21 44.77
CA LEU A 277 1.73 17.25 45.67
C LEU A 277 1.74 18.50 46.56
N LYS A 278 1.41 19.68 46.01
CA LYS A 278 1.35 20.94 46.78
C LYS A 278 0.21 20.94 47.79
N CYS A 279 -0.93 20.35 47.47
CA CYS A 279 -2.05 20.17 48.41
C CYS A 279 -1.69 19.19 49.54
N LEU A 280 -0.98 18.09 49.23
CA LEU A 280 -0.49 17.13 50.22
C LEU A 280 0.55 17.73 51.17
N ILE A 281 1.42 18.62 50.69
CA ILE A 281 2.41 19.32 51.52
C ILE A 281 1.73 20.35 52.44
N ARG A 282 0.73 21.09 51.94
CA ARG A 282 -0.04 22.06 52.75
C ARG A 282 -0.93 21.45 53.83
N GLN A 283 -1.26 20.16 53.74
CA GLN A 283 -2.01 19.45 54.78
C GLN A 283 -1.10 18.84 55.87
N ARG A 284 0.23 18.89 55.69
CA ARG A 284 1.22 18.36 56.64
C ARG A 284 2.07 19.43 57.34
N THR A 285 1.85 20.70 57.02
CA THR A 285 2.40 21.89 57.71
C THR A 285 1.26 22.62 58.39
#